data_AF-A0A699PTR9-F1
#
_entry.id   AF-A0A699PTR9-F1
#
_cell.length_a   1.000
_cell.length_b   1.000
_cell.length_c   1.000
_cell.angle_alpha   90.00
_cell.angle_beta   90.00
_cell.angle_gamma   90.00
#
_symmetry.space_group_name_H-M   'P 1'
#
loop_
_entity.id
_entity.type
_entity.pdbx_description
1 polymer ?
#
loop_
_entity_poly.entity_id
_entity_poly.type
_entity_poly.pdbx_seq_one_letter_code
_entity_poly.pdbx_strand_id
1 'polypeptide(L)'
;MSRDVLTVGSTMRIPLLYRGEYSQWVERFMNYLEEQTDGEAMINLIKNVDQLLPCVTQVSIAGTTSTEQPPLKDKSMCNKTAKNLWDALARHMLGFKYGEQDRKAAVLYEYETFKATEGELLFYTYIRYLQVINDLKKCGYSKDN
;
A
#
# COMPACT_ATOMS: atom_id res chain seq x y z
N MET A 1 33.73 -10.18 16.82
CA MET A 1 33.14 -9.11 16.00
C MET A 1 33.09 -9.61 14.56
N SER A 2 31.95 -10.16 14.12
CA SER A 2 31.78 -10.67 12.75
C SER A 2 30.99 -9.65 11.94
N ARG A 3 31.52 -9.28 10.78
CA ARG A 3 30.89 -8.44 9.77
C ARG A 3 30.07 -9.32 8.83
N ASP A 4 29.01 -9.93 9.36
CA ASP A 4 28.11 -10.80 8.60
C ASP A 4 26.65 -10.46 8.91
N VAL A 5 26.19 -9.24 8.64
CA VAL A 5 24.76 -8.93 8.62
C VAL A 5 24.52 -7.80 7.61
N LEU A 6 23.50 -7.96 6.76
CA LEU A 6 22.95 -7.02 5.76
C LEU A 6 23.36 -7.25 4.29
N THR A 7 23.28 -8.50 3.83
CA THR A 7 22.97 -8.81 2.43
C THR A 7 21.78 -9.76 2.35
N VAL A 8 20.67 -9.38 3.00
CA VAL A 8 19.41 -10.12 2.92
C VAL A 8 18.33 -9.22 2.37
N GLY A 9 17.97 -9.50 1.12
CA GLY A 9 16.68 -9.15 0.55
C GLY A 9 16.74 -8.05 -0.50
N SER A 10 16.61 -8.44 -1.76
CA SER A 10 16.13 -7.54 -2.82
C SER A 10 14.89 -6.78 -2.32
N THR A 11 14.97 -5.46 -2.26
CA THR A 11 13.86 -4.56 -1.95
C THR A 11 12.91 -4.46 -3.15
N MET A 12 12.51 -5.58 -3.76
CA MET A 12 11.48 -5.61 -4.81
C MET A 12 10.06 -5.46 -4.24
N ARG A 13 9.90 -5.48 -2.91
CA ARG A 13 8.59 -5.46 -2.27
C ARG A 13 8.25 -4.06 -1.76
N ILE A 14 7.13 -3.53 -2.25
CA ILE A 14 6.58 -2.24 -1.81
C ILE A 14 6.30 -2.29 -0.29
N PRO A 15 6.80 -1.33 0.51
CA PRO A 15 6.59 -1.30 1.95
C PRO A 15 5.11 -1.09 2.31
N LEU A 16 4.64 -1.79 3.34
CA LEU A 16 3.24 -1.74 3.80
C LEU A 16 2.95 -0.50 4.68
N LEU A 17 1.77 0.10 4.50
CA LEU A 17 1.29 1.21 5.33
C LEU A 17 0.62 0.69 6.62
N TYR A 18 1.25 0.90 7.78
CA TYR A 18 0.66 0.60 9.08
C TYR A 18 -0.16 1.77 9.66
N ARG A 19 -1.09 1.46 10.57
CA ARG A 19 -2.01 2.47 11.12
C ARG A 19 -1.21 3.37 12.05
N GLY A 20 -1.23 4.68 11.81
CA GLY A 20 -0.46 5.65 12.60
C GLY A 20 1.02 5.74 12.22
N GLU A 21 1.51 4.96 11.25
CA GLU A 21 2.91 4.98 10.80
C GLU A 21 3.11 5.72 9.48
N TYR A 22 2.23 6.67 9.13
CA TYR A 22 2.26 7.32 7.82
C TYR A 22 3.62 7.95 7.51
N SER A 23 4.22 8.69 8.46
CA SER A 23 5.54 9.32 8.27
C SER A 23 6.66 8.30 8.07
N GLN A 24 6.67 7.19 8.82
CA GLN A 24 7.67 6.13 8.68
C GLN A 24 7.47 5.34 7.39
N TRP A 25 6.23 5.14 6.96
CA TRP A 25 5.93 4.51 5.68
C TRP A 25 6.41 5.36 4.50
N VAL A 26 6.20 6.69 4.54
CA VAL A 26 6.71 7.62 3.52
C VAL A 26 8.23 7.49 3.40
N GLU A 27 8.96 7.45 4.52
CA GLU A 27 10.41 7.29 4.52
C GLU A 27 10.85 5.96 3.91
N ARG A 28 10.25 4.84 4.35
CA ARG A 28 10.53 3.50 3.77
C ARG A 28 10.20 3.43 2.28
N PHE A 29 9.12 4.08 1.85
CA PHE A 29 8.68 4.10 0.46
C PHE A 29 9.60 4.94 -0.43
N MET A 30 10.10 6.08 0.07
CA MET A 30 11.10 6.88 -0.63
C MET A 30 12.40 6.11 -0.81
N ASN A 31 12.89 5.43 0.23
CA ASN A 31 14.08 4.58 0.12
C ASN A 31 13.88 3.44 -0.89
N TYR A 32 12.68 2.82 -0.92
CA TYR A 32 12.33 1.82 -1.93
C TYR A 32 12.39 2.38 -3.35
N LEU A 33 11.87 3.59 -3.58
CA LEU A 33 11.93 4.23 -4.89
C LEU A 33 13.37 4.59 -5.29
N GLU A 34 14.20 5.04 -4.36
CA GLU A 34 15.62 5.35 -4.66
C GLU A 34 16.39 4.14 -5.20
N GLU A 35 15.96 2.92 -4.86
CA GLU A 35 16.54 1.66 -5.33
C GLU A 35 15.95 1.16 -6.67
N GLN A 36 14.88 1.76 -7.20
CA GLN A 36 14.27 1.36 -8.48
C GLN A 36 14.85 2.12 -9.67
N THR A 37 14.98 1.45 -10.83
CA THR A 37 15.50 2.04 -12.08
C THR A 37 14.72 3.28 -12.54
N ASP A 38 13.38 3.27 -12.41
CA ASP A 38 12.51 4.41 -12.76
C ASP A 38 12.12 5.26 -11.52
N GLY A 39 12.70 4.95 -10.36
CA GLY A 39 12.27 5.54 -9.10
C GLY A 39 12.64 7.00 -8.94
N GLU A 40 13.73 7.47 -9.56
CA GLU A 40 14.09 8.88 -9.61
C GLU A 40 12.99 9.73 -10.28
N ALA A 41 12.38 9.22 -11.37
CA ALA A 41 11.26 9.89 -12.04
C ALA A 41 10.01 9.97 -11.14
N MET A 42 9.71 8.90 -10.38
CA MET A 42 8.62 8.88 -9.42
C MET A 42 8.88 9.81 -8.21
N ILE A 43 10.10 9.85 -7.69
CA ILE A 43 10.48 10.75 -6.58
C ILE A 43 10.38 12.21 -7.02
N ASN A 44 10.86 12.53 -8.23
CA ASN A 44 10.72 13.86 -8.81
C ASN A 44 9.24 14.22 -8.98
N LEU A 45 8.40 13.28 -9.38
CA LEU A 45 6.96 13.50 -9.47
C LEU A 45 6.34 13.83 -8.10
N ILE A 46 6.69 13.07 -7.05
CA ILE A 46 6.19 13.24 -5.68
C ILE A 46 6.66 14.56 -5.06
N LYS A 47 7.95 14.87 -5.13
CA LYS A 47 8.54 16.11 -4.58
C LYS A 47 7.95 17.38 -5.20
N ASN A 48 7.54 17.29 -6.47
CA ASN A 48 6.94 18.41 -7.18
C ASN A 48 5.42 18.57 -6.97
N VAL A 49 4.73 17.62 -6.31
CA VAL A 49 3.28 17.73 -6.02
C VAL A 49 2.96 18.96 -5.17
N ASP A 50 3.78 19.22 -4.14
CA ASP A 50 3.58 20.34 -3.21
C ASP A 50 3.99 21.68 -3.83
N GLN A 51 5.05 21.69 -4.65
CA GLN A 51 5.50 22.88 -5.39
C GLN A 51 4.56 23.29 -6.52
N LEU A 52 3.68 22.38 -6.96
CA LEU A 52 2.67 22.61 -8.00
C LEU A 52 1.27 22.93 -7.44
N LEU A 53 1.13 23.04 -6.12
CA LEU A 53 -0.13 23.37 -5.46
C LEU A 53 -0.52 24.86 -5.46
N PRO A 54 0.36 25.87 -5.64
CA PRO A 54 -0.07 27.27 -5.69
C PRO A 54 -0.04 27.82 -7.13
N CYS A 55 -0.95 27.37 -7.98
CA CYS A 55 -1.49 28.21 -9.05
C CYS A 55 -3.01 28.33 -8.88
N VAL A 56 -3.47 28.45 -7.63
CA VAL A 56 -4.80 29.00 -7.38
C VAL A 56 -4.72 30.49 -7.73
N THR A 57 -5.32 30.79 -8.88
CA THR A 57 -5.62 32.08 -9.46
C THR A 57 -5.74 33.21 -8.43
N GLN A 58 -4.75 34.12 -8.40
CA GLN A 58 -5.07 35.51 -8.11
C GLN A 58 -5.44 36.16 -9.43
N VAL A 59 -6.73 36.48 -9.56
CA VAL A 59 -7.26 37.37 -10.59
C VAL A 59 -6.57 38.72 -10.40
N SER A 60 -5.61 39.04 -11.25
CA SER A 60 -5.16 40.42 -11.41
C SER A 60 -6.10 41.09 -12.40
N ILE A 61 -6.99 41.94 -11.87
CA ILE A 61 -7.78 42.87 -12.69
C ILE A 61 -6.84 44.01 -13.09
N ALA A 62 -6.41 44.01 -14.36
CA ALA A 62 -6.23 45.15 -15.27
C ALA A 62 -5.08 44.87 -16.26
N GLY A 63 -5.38 45.07 -17.55
CA GLY A 63 -4.62 44.56 -18.69
C GLY A 63 -3.28 45.23 -18.97
N THR A 64 -2.40 44.51 -19.66
CA THR A 64 -2.04 44.76 -21.07
C THR A 64 -0.98 43.76 -21.60
N THR A 65 -1.18 43.40 -22.87
CA THR A 65 -0.25 42.84 -23.88
C THR A 65 0.37 41.44 -23.71
N SER A 66 0.00 40.61 -24.69
CA SER A 66 0.57 39.32 -25.08
C SER A 66 2.01 39.49 -25.62
N THR A 67 2.92 38.63 -25.17
CA THR A 67 4.14 38.28 -25.90
C THR A 67 4.39 36.79 -25.69
N GLU A 68 4.70 36.09 -26.77
CA GLU A 68 4.71 34.65 -26.95
C GLU A 68 5.44 33.88 -25.84
N GLN A 69 4.75 32.91 -25.25
CA GLN A 69 5.34 31.82 -24.47
C GLN A 69 4.88 30.48 -25.07
N PRO A 70 5.73 29.42 -25.14
CA PRO A 70 5.38 28.17 -25.81
C PRO A 70 4.22 27.47 -25.09
N PRO A 71 3.47 26.55 -25.74
CA PRO A 71 2.21 26.03 -25.21
C PRO A 71 2.41 25.24 -23.92
N LEU A 72 2.21 25.91 -22.78
CA LEU A 72 2.08 25.36 -21.44
C LEU A 72 0.74 24.61 -21.29
N LYS A 73 0.53 23.53 -22.06
CA LYS A 73 -0.68 22.68 -21.92
C LYS A 73 -0.44 21.36 -21.20
N ASP A 74 0.81 20.91 -21.04
CA ASP A 74 1.10 19.59 -20.43
C ASP A 74 1.54 19.60 -18.96
N LYS A 75 1.80 20.77 -18.37
CA LYS A 75 2.30 20.84 -16.98
C LYS A 75 1.22 20.56 -15.93
N SER A 76 -0.03 20.98 -16.18
CA SER A 76 -1.15 20.73 -15.26
C SER A 76 -1.67 19.28 -15.32
N MET A 77 -1.52 18.62 -16.48
CA MET A 77 -2.00 17.25 -16.70
C MET A 77 -1.16 16.23 -15.90
N CYS A 78 0.18 16.37 -15.90
CA CYS A 78 1.07 15.53 -15.10
C CYS A 78 0.77 15.56 -13.59
N ASN A 79 0.40 16.71 -13.04
CA ASN A 79 0.19 16.87 -11.58
C ASN A 79 -1.08 16.19 -11.10
N LYS A 80 -2.14 16.26 -11.90
CA LYS A 80 -3.40 15.58 -11.60
C LYS A 80 -3.20 14.07 -11.66
N THR A 81 -2.42 13.59 -12.63
CA THR A 81 -2.03 12.18 -12.77
C THR A 81 -1.17 11.69 -11.60
N ALA A 82 -0.19 12.47 -11.15
CA ALA A 82 0.67 12.14 -10.01
C ALA A 82 -0.11 11.97 -8.70
N LYS A 83 -0.95 12.95 -8.38
CA LYS A 83 -1.77 12.93 -7.17
C LYS A 83 -2.77 11.77 -7.19
N ASN A 84 -3.39 11.51 -8.35
CA ASN A 84 -4.30 10.38 -8.52
C ASN A 84 -3.57 9.04 -8.39
N LEU A 85 -2.34 8.92 -8.90
CA LEU A 85 -1.52 7.72 -8.77
C LEU A 85 -1.16 7.45 -7.30
N TRP A 86 -0.76 8.48 -6.56
CA TRP A 86 -0.47 8.39 -5.13
C TRP A 86 -1.70 8.00 -4.31
N ASP A 87 -2.85 8.64 -4.56
CA ASP A 87 -4.10 8.34 -3.88
C ASP A 87 -4.59 6.93 -4.21
N ALA A 88 -4.46 6.49 -5.47
CA ALA A 88 -4.78 5.12 -5.89
C ALA A 88 -3.88 4.09 -5.20
N LEU A 89 -2.58 4.36 -5.08
CA LEU A 89 -1.64 3.50 -4.37
C LEU A 89 -1.97 3.41 -2.88
N ALA A 90 -2.21 4.55 -2.23
CA ALA A 90 -2.59 4.60 -0.82
C ALA A 90 -3.90 3.83 -0.55
N ARG A 91 -4.91 3.99 -1.41
CA ARG A 91 -6.17 3.22 -1.35
C ARG A 91 -5.96 1.73 -1.56
N HIS A 92 -5.14 1.33 -2.53
CA HIS A 92 -4.84 -0.08 -2.79
C HIS A 92 -4.13 -0.74 -1.60
N MET A 93 -3.15 -0.05 -1.02
CA MET A 93 -2.40 -0.54 0.16
C MET A 93 -3.29 -0.61 1.41
N LEU A 94 -4.19 0.37 1.58
CA LEU A 94 -5.18 0.36 2.65
C LEU A 94 -6.17 -0.80 2.48
N GLY A 95 -6.66 -1.02 1.26
CA GLY A 95 -7.57 -2.11 0.91
C GLY A 95 -6.93 -3.49 1.09
N PHE A 96 -5.64 -3.65 0.74
CA PHE A 96 -4.90 -4.90 0.98
C PHE A 96 -4.83 -5.23 2.48
N LYS A 97 -4.56 -4.23 3.34
CA LYS A 97 -4.51 -4.42 4.79
C LYS A 97 -5.87 -4.75 5.40
N TYR A 98 -6.93 -4.02 5.03
CA TYR A 98 -8.28 -4.34 5.50
C TYR A 98 -8.73 -5.70 5.01
N GLY A 99 -8.53 -6.03 3.74
CA GLY A 99 -8.85 -7.36 3.21
C GLY A 99 -8.05 -8.48 3.88
N GLU A 100 -6.79 -8.24 4.26
CA GLU A 100 -6.01 -9.23 5.03
C GLU A 100 -6.57 -9.41 6.45
N GLN A 101 -6.92 -8.32 7.14
CA GLN A 101 -7.51 -8.38 8.49
C GLN A 101 -8.90 -9.03 8.48
N ASP A 102 -9.75 -8.66 7.51
CA ASP A 102 -11.09 -9.23 7.35
C ASP A 102 -11.00 -10.73 7.06
N ARG A 103 -10.05 -11.16 6.22
CA ARG A 103 -9.77 -12.58 5.98
C ARG A 103 -9.32 -13.29 7.25
N LYS A 104 -8.41 -12.68 8.03
CA LYS A 104 -7.96 -13.24 9.32
C LYS A 104 -9.11 -13.36 10.33
N ALA A 105 -9.98 -12.36 10.39
CA ALA A 105 -11.15 -12.34 11.26
C ALA A 105 -12.18 -13.40 10.85
N ALA A 106 -12.45 -13.55 9.55
CA ALA A 106 -13.37 -14.57 9.03
C ALA A 106 -12.91 -16.00 9.37
N VAL A 107 -11.62 -16.30 9.15
CA VAL A 107 -11.04 -17.60 9.48
C VAL A 107 -11.05 -17.86 10.99
N LEU A 108 -10.79 -16.84 11.82
CA LEU A 108 -10.87 -16.96 13.27
C LEU A 108 -12.30 -17.23 13.75
N TYR A 109 -13.28 -16.52 13.20
CA TYR A 109 -14.69 -16.74 13.50
C TYR A 109 -15.14 -18.15 13.12
N GLU A 110 -14.72 -18.66 11.95
CA GLU A 110 -15.00 -20.02 11.52
C GLU A 110 -14.43 -21.07 12.49
N TYR A 111 -13.23 -20.82 13.03
CA TYR A 111 -12.64 -21.67 14.07
C TYR A 111 -13.39 -21.61 15.40
N GLU A 112 -13.67 -20.41 15.91
CA GLU A 112 -14.37 -20.23 17.19
C GLU A 112 -15.79 -20.81 17.16
N THR A 113 -16.45 -20.75 16.01
CA THR A 113 -17.80 -21.28 15.83
C THR A 113 -17.83 -22.73 15.32
N PHE A 114 -16.65 -23.35 15.14
CA PHE A 114 -16.55 -24.70 14.61
C PHE A 114 -17.24 -25.71 15.54
N LYS A 115 -18.17 -26.48 14.98
CA LYS A 115 -18.82 -27.60 15.66
C LYS A 115 -19.13 -28.74 14.69
N ALA A 116 -19.20 -29.95 15.23
CA ALA A 116 -19.73 -31.09 14.50
C ALA A 116 -21.21 -30.86 14.19
N THR A 117 -21.65 -31.27 13.01
CA THR A 117 -23.08 -31.30 12.68
C THR A 117 -23.69 -32.57 13.24
N GLU A 118 -24.94 -32.50 13.71
CA GLU A 118 -25.65 -33.68 14.19
C GLU A 118 -25.76 -34.73 13.05
N GLY A 119 -25.40 -35.97 13.35
CA GLY A 119 -25.36 -37.06 12.36
C GLY A 119 -24.14 -37.06 11.42
N GLU A 120 -23.22 -36.10 11.57
CA GLU A 120 -21.99 -36.08 10.78
C GLU A 120 -21.00 -37.15 11.28
N LEU A 121 -20.45 -37.91 10.34
CA LEU A 121 -19.40 -38.88 10.64
C LEU A 121 -18.14 -38.16 11.15
N LEU A 122 -17.54 -38.70 12.20
CA LEU A 122 -16.35 -38.14 12.86
C LEU A 122 -15.21 -37.86 11.86
N PHE A 123 -15.01 -38.75 10.88
CA PHE A 123 -14.01 -38.59 9.84
C PHE A 123 -14.20 -37.30 9.01
N TYR A 124 -15.44 -36.98 8.65
CA TYR A 124 -15.75 -35.76 7.89
C TYR A 124 -15.59 -34.51 8.75
N THR A 125 -15.99 -34.57 10.02
CA THR A 125 -15.74 -33.47 10.98
C THR A 125 -14.24 -33.21 11.12
N TYR A 126 -13.43 -34.26 11.21
CA TYR A 126 -11.97 -34.16 11.32
C TYR A 126 -11.34 -33.53 10.07
N ILE A 127 -11.80 -33.88 8.87
CA ILE A 127 -11.31 -33.26 7.63
C ILE A 127 -11.62 -31.76 7.61
N ARG A 128 -12.86 -31.34 7.93
CA ARG A 128 -13.23 -29.92 7.99
C ARG A 128 -12.39 -29.18 9.02
N TYR A 129 -12.17 -29.77 10.20
CA TYR A 129 -11.33 -29.19 11.23
C TYR A 129 -9.89 -28.94 10.72
N LEU A 130 -9.30 -29.91 10.03
CA LEU A 130 -7.96 -29.75 9.46
C LEU A 130 -7.87 -28.62 8.43
N GLN A 131 -8.93 -28.38 7.65
CA GLN A 131 -8.99 -27.26 6.72
C GLN A 131 -8.94 -25.91 7.45
N VAL A 132 -9.80 -25.74 8.46
CA VAL A 132 -9.84 -24.52 9.29
C VAL A 132 -8.49 -24.26 9.96
N ILE A 133 -7.84 -25.30 10.50
CA ILE A 133 -6.49 -25.19 11.08
C ILE A 133 -5.43 -24.78 10.05
N ASN A 134 -5.50 -25.31 8.84
CA ASN A 134 -4.56 -24.94 7.79
C ASN A 134 -4.76 -23.48 7.36
N ASP A 135 -5.99 -22.99 7.30
CA ASP A 135 -6.28 -21.60 6.94
C ASP A 135 -5.89 -20.64 8.06
N LEU A 136 -6.02 -21.02 9.33
CA LEU A 136 -5.46 -20.29 10.46
C LEU A 136 -3.93 -20.15 10.36
N LYS A 137 -3.22 -21.25 10.01
CA LYS A 137 -1.76 -21.22 9.81
C LYS A 137 -1.36 -20.29 8.67
N LYS A 138 -2.07 -20.31 7.54
CA LYS A 138 -1.84 -19.38 6.41
C LYS A 138 -2.06 -17.92 6.81
N CYS A 139 -2.92 -17.68 7.80
CA CYS A 139 -3.18 -16.36 8.38
C CYS A 139 -2.11 -15.91 9.39
N GLY A 140 -1.11 -16.73 9.68
CA GLY A 140 -0.03 -16.43 10.63
C GLY A 140 -0.36 -16.78 12.08
N TYR A 141 -1.45 -17.50 12.34
CA TYR A 141 -1.72 -18.06 13.66
C TYR A 141 -0.93 -19.37 13.79
N SER A 142 0.23 -19.30 14.43
CA SER A 142 0.97 -20.47 14.90
C SER A 142 1.02 -20.48 16.43
N LYS A 143 0.95 -21.66 17.03
CA LYS A 143 1.31 -21.81 18.43
C LYS A 143 2.84 -21.81 18.51
N ASP A 144 3.42 -20.85 19.22
CA ASP A 144 4.82 -20.92 19.60
C ASP A 144 4.97 -22.12 20.56
N ASN A 145 5.84 -23.07 20.21
CA ASN A 145 6.15 -24.24 21.01
C ASN A 145 7.20 -23.92 22.08
#